data_AF-B5VXC9-F1
#
_entry.id   AF-B5VXC9-F1
#
_cell.length_a   1.000
_cell.length_b   1.000
_cell.length_c   1.000
_cell.angle_alpha   90.00
_cell.angle_beta   90.00
_cell.angle_gamma   90.00
#
_symmetry.space_group_name_H-M   'P 1'
#
loop_
_entity.id
_entity.type
_entity.pdbx_description
1 polymer ?
#
loop_
_entity_poly.entity_id
_entity_poly.type
_entity_poly.pdbx_seq_one_letter_code
_entity_poly.pdbx_strand_id
1 'polypeptide(L)' 'MDEQRSQAYLALIQELLNCPSGEENDVLNQSSELVDEGFVQVCELVAAQLQGV' A
#
# COMPACT_ATOMS: atom_id res chain seq x y z
N MET A 1 15.96 -1.35 -0.61
CA MET A 1 14.68 -0.79 -1.06
C MET A 1 15.00 0.47 -1.84
N ASP A 2 14.67 0.53 -3.12
CA ASP A 2 14.74 1.78 -3.88
C ASP A 2 13.72 2.77 -3.31
N GLU A 3 14.15 3.99 -2.99
CA GLU A 3 13.29 5.04 -2.41
C GLU A 3 12.05 5.30 -3.27
N GLN A 4 12.20 5.18 -4.59
CA GLN A 4 11.13 5.32 -5.58
C GLN A 4 10.06 4.22 -5.44
N ARG A 5 10.48 3.01 -5.12
CA ARG A 5 9.58 1.86 -4.93
C ARG A 5 8.84 1.98 -3.61
N SER A 6 9.54 2.40 -2.55
CA SER A 6 8.91 2.70 -1.25
C SER A 6 7.84 3.79 -1.37
N GLN A 7 8.11 4.86 -2.15
CA GLN A 7 7.12 5.90 -2.43
C GLN A 7 5.91 5.36 -3.20
N ALA A 8 6.12 4.49 -4.19
CA ALA A 8 5.03 3.86 -4.94
C ALA A 8 4.13 3.00 -4.03
N TYR A 9 4.72 2.24 -3.09
CA TYR A 9 3.95 1.50 -2.09
C TYR A 9 3.12 2.41 -1.19
N LEU A 10 3.70 3.50 -0.69
CA LEU A 10 2.98 4.46 0.14
C LEU A 10 1.81 5.11 -0.61
N ALA A 11 1.99 5.42 -1.89
CA ALA A 11 0.92 5.95 -2.73
C ALA A 11 -0.22 4.94 -2.89
N LEU A 12 0.10 3.68 -3.19
CA LEU A 12 -0.90 2.60 -3.31
C LEU A 12 -1.65 2.35 -1.99
N ILE A 13 -0.93 2.31 -0.86
CA ILE A 13 -1.55 2.17 0.46
C ILE A 13 -2.50 3.34 0.73
N GLN A 14 -2.08 4.57 0.41
CA GLN A 14 -2.91 5.74 0.60
C GLN A 14 -4.17 5.69 -0.25
N GLU A 15 -4.09 5.19 -1.49
CA GLU A 15 -5.24 4.99 -2.37
C GLU A 15 -6.20 3.96 -1.78
N LEU A 16 -5.70 2.82 -1.31
CA LEU A 16 -6.50 1.77 -0.65
C LEU A 16 -7.20 2.25 0.63
N LEU A 17 -6.56 3.13 1.41
CA LEU A 17 -7.18 3.70 2.62
C LEU A 17 -8.31 4.70 2.30
N ASN A 18 -8.31 5.28 1.11
CA ASN A 18 -9.29 6.29 0.69
C ASN A 18 -10.33 5.76 -0.30
N CYS A 19 -10.14 4.57 -0.87
CA CYS A 19 -11.04 4.03 -1.87
C CYS A 19 -12.39 3.59 -1.23
N PRO A 20 -13.49 3.62 -2.00
CA PRO A 20 -14.76 3.04 -1.57
C PRO A 20 -14.64 1.54 -1.27
N SER A 21 -15.45 1.05 -0.33
CA SER A 21 -15.51 -0.37 -0.03
C SER A 21 -15.96 -1.17 -1.25
N GLY A 22 -15.18 -2.18 -1.62
CA GLY A 22 -15.39 -3.02 -2.79
C GLY A 22 -14.50 -2.67 -3.99
N GLU A 23 -13.79 -1.54 -3.97
CA GLU A 23 -12.87 -1.12 -5.04
C GLU A 23 -11.41 -1.50 -4.76
N GLU A 24 -11.11 -2.09 -3.59
CA GLU A 24 -9.74 -2.42 -3.18
C GLU A 24 -9.06 -3.37 -4.19
N ASN A 25 -9.81 -4.34 -4.71
CA ASN A 25 -9.30 -5.27 -5.71
C ASN A 25 -8.95 -4.57 -7.03
N ASP A 26 -9.73 -3.58 -7.47
CA ASP A 26 -9.46 -2.86 -8.70
C ASP A 26 -8.21 -1.98 -8.57
N VAL A 27 -8.05 -1.32 -7.42
CA VAL A 27 -6.85 -0.55 -7.08
C VAL A 27 -5.60 -1.45 -7.05
N LEU A 28 -5.69 -2.62 -6.39
CA LEU A 28 -4.59 -3.60 -6.36
C LEU A 28 -4.27 -4.15 -7.75
N ASN A 29 -5.28 -4.43 -8.57
CA ASN A 29 -5.10 -4.94 -9.93
C ASN A 29 -4.41 -3.92 -10.85
N GLN A 30 -4.76 -2.64 -10.74
CA GLN A 30 -4.11 -1.56 -11.50
C GLN A 30 -2.62 -1.43 -11.14
N SER A 31 -2.27 -1.72 -9.89
CA SER A 31 -0.91 -1.64 -9.37
C SER A 31 -0.29 -3.02 -9.11
N SER A 32 -0.67 -4.04 -9.89
CA SER A 32 -0.27 -5.43 -9.61
C SER A 32 1.24 -5.65 -9.61
N GLU A 33 2.02 -4.80 -10.29
CA GLU A 33 3.50 -4.83 -10.26
C GLU A 33 4.10 -4.44 -8.90
N LEU A 34 3.34 -3.70 -8.10
CA LEU A 34 3.71 -3.29 -6.75
C LEU A 34 3.27 -4.30 -5.70
N VAL A 35 2.38 -5.24 -6.01
CA VAL A 35 1.86 -6.21 -5.03
C VAL A 35 2.85 -7.35 -4.84
N ASP A 36 3.87 -7.10 -4.02
CA ASP A 36 4.92 -8.06 -3.68
C ASP A 36 5.21 -8.09 -2.16
N GLU A 37 6.25 -8.83 -1.76
CA GLU A 37 6.69 -8.90 -0.36
C GLU A 37 7.06 -7.54 0.23
N GLY A 38 7.55 -6.60 -0.59
CA GLY A 38 7.95 -5.27 -0.16
C GLY A 38 6.73 -4.42 0.18
N PHE A 39 5.67 -4.51 -0.62
CA PHE A 39 4.41 -3.84 -0.33
C PHE A 39 3.80 -4.29 0.99
N VAL A 40 3.75 -5.61 1.26
CA VAL A 40 3.23 -6.14 2.53
C VAL A 40 4.00 -5.59 3.73
N GLN A 41 5.33 -5.51 3.65
CA GLN A 41 6.16 -4.93 4.72
C GLN A 41 5.84 -3.45 4.97
N VAL A 42 5.59 -2.67 3.92
CA VAL A 42 5.22 -1.26 4.07
C VAL A 42 3.81 -1.12 4.65
N CYS A 43 2.87 -2.00 4.26
CA CYS A 43 1.54 -2.05 4.88
C CYS A 43 1.62 -2.29 6.39
N GLU A 44 2.45 -3.22 6.85
CA GLU A 44 2.66 -3.47 8.28
C GLU A 44 3.23 -2.25 9.01
N LEU A 45 4.21 -1.57 8.40
CA LEU A 45 4.78 -0.34 8.95
C LEU A 45 3.73 0.79 9.07
N VAL A 46 2.92 0.99 8.03
CA VAL A 46 1.84 1.99 8.05
C VAL A 46 0.79 1.62 9.10
N ALA A 47 0.41 0.34 9.19
CA ALA A 47 -0.54 -0.12 10.20
C ALA A 47 -0.02 0.13 11.63
N ALA A 48 1.26 -0.13 11.90
CA ALA A 48 1.87 0.17 13.20
C ALA A 48 1.85 1.68 13.51
N GLN A 49 2.14 2.55 12.53
CA GLN A 49 2.06 4.00 12.71
C GLN A 49 0.63 4.47 13.02
N LEU A 50 -0.37 3.91 12.34
CA LEU A 50 -1.78 4.23 12.58
C LEU A 50 -2.27 3.72 13.95
N GLN A 51 -1.68 2.66 14.47
CA GLN A 51 -1.96 2.12 15.80
C GLN A 51 -1.33 2.95 16.93
N GLY A 52 -0.44 3.91 16.62
CA GLY A 52 0.19 4.80 17.59
C GLY A 52 1.19 4.13 18.53
N VAL A 53 1.79 3.02 18.12
CA VAL A 53 2.84 2.29 18.87
C VAL A 53 4.23 2.86 18.66
#